data_AF-A0A6M1ZUK6-F1
#
_entry.id   AF-A0A6M1ZUK6-F1
#
_cell.length_a   1.000
_cell.length_b   1.000
_cell.length_c   1.000
_cell.angle_alpha   90.00
_cell.angle_beta   90.00
_cell.angle_gamma   90.00
#
_symmetry.space_group_name_H-M   'P 1'
#
loop_
_entity.id
_entity.type
_entity.pdbx_description
1 polymer ?
#
loop_
_entity_poly.entity_id
_entity_poly.type
_entity_poly.pdbx_seq_one_letter_code
_entity_poly.pdbx_strand_id
1 'polypeptide(L)'
;MSKKIPKDLIKKSIDLSKWGINERAWDKKRSLELLEILLRNNYEIGVSGGDVYCLENDELKTLYENWFCDPRSNETIKEYNLRSLLEAKRYIENYNIKKNNIIFSFVFSDYLLFEDEK
;
A
#
# COMPACT_ATOMS: atom_id res chain seq x y z
N MET A 1 18.04 -9.15 2.67
CA MET A 1 18.67 -7.98 1.98
C MET A 1 17.91 -6.75 2.48
N SER A 2 18.34 -5.51 2.28
CA SER A 2 17.59 -4.37 2.85
C SER A 2 16.30 -4.14 2.06
N LYS A 3 15.19 -3.94 2.76
CA LYS A 3 13.85 -3.55 2.25
C LYS A 3 13.95 -2.18 1.54
N LYS A 4 14.30 -2.14 0.25
CA LYS A 4 14.55 -0.86 -0.46
C LYS A 4 13.31 -0.40 -1.21
N ILE A 5 12.56 0.53 -0.63
CA ILE A 5 11.61 1.36 -1.38
C ILE A 5 12.33 2.65 -1.80
N PRO A 6 12.24 3.10 -3.07
CA PRO A 6 12.78 4.37 -3.51
C PRO A 6 12.28 5.54 -2.67
N LYS A 7 13.20 6.38 -2.20
CA LYS A 7 12.88 7.57 -1.40
C LYS A 7 11.88 8.48 -2.10
N ASP A 8 11.97 8.61 -3.42
CA ASP A 8 11.05 9.44 -4.21
C ASP A 8 9.61 8.93 -4.16
N LEU A 9 9.40 7.62 -4.04
CA LEU A 9 8.07 7.03 -3.92
C LEU A 9 7.47 7.35 -2.56
N ILE A 10 8.29 7.32 -1.50
CA ILE A 10 7.89 7.72 -0.14
C ILE A 10 7.61 9.22 -0.06
N LYS A 11 8.45 10.06 -0.65
CA LYS A 11 8.22 11.52 -0.72
C LYS A 11 6.92 11.89 -1.45
N LYS A 12 6.49 11.04 -2.38
CA LYS A 12 5.22 11.18 -3.12
C LYS A 12 4.02 10.52 -2.42
N SER A 13 4.23 9.94 -1.24
CA SER A 13 3.13 9.46 -0.41
C SER A 13 2.44 10.61 0.29
N ILE A 14 1.16 10.40 0.62
CA ILE A 14 0.36 11.31 1.41
C ILE A 14 0.35 10.75 2.83
N ASP A 15 0.84 11.55 3.77
CA ASP A 15 0.77 11.25 5.19
C ASP A 15 -0.64 11.51 5.71
N LEU A 16 -1.34 10.46 6.15
CA LEU A 16 -2.71 10.56 6.61
C LEU A 16 -2.83 10.97 8.09
N SER A 17 -1.72 11.15 8.79
CA SER A 17 -1.72 11.47 10.23
C SER A 17 -2.43 12.77 10.56
N LYS A 18 -2.46 13.73 9.62
CA LYS A 18 -3.21 14.99 9.79
C LYS A 18 -4.74 14.80 9.87
N TRP A 19 -5.24 13.64 9.46
CA TRP A 19 -6.65 13.24 9.63
C TRP A 19 -6.81 12.14 10.70
N GLY A 20 -5.79 11.90 11.53
CA GLY A 20 -5.84 10.93 12.64
C GLY A 20 -5.61 9.47 12.22
N ILE A 21 -5.16 9.22 10.99
CA ILE A 21 -4.91 7.88 10.46
C ILE A 21 -3.39 7.66 10.37
N ASN A 22 -2.86 6.66 11.08
CA ASN A 22 -1.43 6.39 11.14
C ASN A 22 -0.94 5.56 9.93
N GLU A 23 -1.24 6.01 8.72
CA GLU A 23 -0.91 5.33 7.48
C GLU A 23 -0.45 6.32 6.40
N ARG A 24 0.15 5.79 5.34
CA ARG A 24 0.50 6.54 4.13
C ARG A 24 -0.35 6.04 2.97
N ALA A 25 -0.69 6.97 2.09
CA ALA A 25 -1.47 6.67 0.89
C ALA A 25 -0.79 7.13 -0.40
N TRP A 26 -1.13 6.48 -1.51
CA TRP A 26 -0.63 6.79 -2.84
C TRP A 26 -1.75 6.80 -3.86
N ASP A 27 -1.59 7.55 -4.95
CA ASP A 27 -2.47 7.38 -6.11
C ASP A 27 -2.32 5.98 -6.75
N LYS A 28 -3.25 5.63 -7.63
CA LYS A 28 -3.27 4.32 -8.31
C LYS A 28 -1.93 3.97 -8.98
N LYS A 29 -1.31 4.92 -9.70
CA LYS A 29 -0.07 4.68 -10.43
C LYS A 29 1.08 4.33 -9.49
N ARG A 30 1.26 5.14 -8.45
CA ARG A 30 2.33 4.97 -7.45
C ARG A 30 2.08 3.77 -6.54
N SER A 31 0.82 3.44 -6.27
CA SER A 31 0.43 2.23 -5.56
C SER A 31 0.86 0.97 -6.31
N LEU A 32 0.64 0.93 -7.62
CA LEU A 32 1.10 -0.19 -8.45
C LEU A 32 2.62 -0.25 -8.56
N GLU A 33 3.29 0.91 -8.67
CA GLU A 33 4.76 0.98 -8.63
C GLU A 33 5.33 0.44 -7.31
N LEU A 34 4.72 0.80 -6.18
CA LEU A 34 5.09 0.29 -4.85
C LEU A 34 4.98 -1.23 -4.80
N LEU A 35 3.84 -1.78 -5.22
CA LEU A 35 3.60 -3.22 -5.19
C LEU A 35 4.57 -3.99 -6.11
N GLU A 36 4.89 -3.46 -7.28
CA GLU A 36 5.90 -4.04 -8.18
C GLU A 36 7.29 -4.10 -7.54
N ILE A 37 7.69 -3.05 -6.81
CA ILE A 37 8.97 -3.02 -6.09
C ILE A 37 8.98 -4.07 -4.98
N LEU A 38 7.90 -4.17 -4.20
CA LEU A 38 7.78 -5.15 -3.13
C LEU A 38 7.81 -6.59 -3.68
N LEU A 39 7.15 -6.83 -4.81
CA LEU A 39 7.21 -8.10 -5.52
C LEU A 39 8.62 -8.45 -6.00
N ARG A 40 9.40 -7.47 -6.49
CA ARG A 40 10.79 -7.69 -6.92
C ARG A 40 11.76 -7.88 -5.76
N ASN A 41 11.46 -7.31 -4.59
CA ASN A 41 12.27 -7.43 -3.38
C ASN A 41 12.03 -8.74 -2.61
N ASN A 42 11.85 -9.85 -3.35
CA ASN A 42 11.68 -11.21 -2.80
C ASN A 42 10.55 -11.34 -1.76
N TYR A 43 9.53 -10.48 -1.85
CA TYR A 43 8.34 -10.50 -1.00
C TYR A 43 8.71 -10.52 0.49
N GLU A 44 9.76 -9.79 0.88
CA GLU A 44 10.18 -9.69 2.29
C GLU A 44 9.09 -9.06 3.19
N ILE A 45 8.11 -8.36 2.60
CA ILE A 45 6.97 -7.74 3.26
C ILE A 45 5.69 -7.94 2.45
N GLY A 46 4.60 -8.32 3.12
CA GLY A 46 3.25 -8.42 2.58
C GLY A 46 2.36 -7.21 2.91
N VAL A 47 1.16 -7.19 2.34
CA VAL A 47 0.13 -6.16 2.55
C VAL A 47 -1.13 -6.83 3.11
N SER A 48 -1.38 -6.66 4.40
CA SER A 48 -2.54 -7.25 5.08
C SER A 48 -3.86 -6.61 4.65
N GLY A 49 -3.82 -5.41 4.08
CA GLY A 49 -5.00 -4.73 3.56
C GLY A 49 -4.72 -3.28 3.23
N GLY A 50 -5.78 -2.51 3.07
CA GLY A 50 -5.72 -1.08 2.87
C GLY A 50 -7.10 -0.48 2.63
N ASP A 51 -7.19 0.83 2.81
CA ASP A 51 -8.42 1.60 2.63
C ASP A 51 -8.33 2.49 1.40
N VAL A 52 -9.49 2.81 0.84
CA VAL A 52 -9.62 3.72 -0.30
C VAL A 52 -10.23 5.05 0.14
N TYR A 53 -9.54 6.12 -0.22
CA TYR A 53 -9.96 7.48 0.07
C TYR A 53 -10.05 8.30 -1.21
N CYS A 54 -10.80 9.39 -1.12
CA CYS A 54 -10.81 10.46 -2.11
C CYS A 54 -10.28 11.73 -1.45
N LEU A 55 -9.24 12.32 -2.04
CA LEU A 55 -8.64 13.56 -1.54
C LEU A 55 -9.05 14.74 -2.42
N GLU A 56 -9.95 15.58 -1.93
CA GLU A 56 -10.47 16.74 -2.68
C GLU A 56 -10.35 18.00 -1.82
N ASN A 57 -9.75 19.07 -2.35
CA ASN A 57 -9.62 20.35 -1.64
C ASN A 57 -9.04 20.23 -0.22
N ASP A 58 -8.06 19.34 -0.04
CA ASP A 58 -7.44 19.01 1.25
C ASP A 58 -8.36 18.32 2.29
N GLU A 59 -9.53 17.85 1.85
CA GLU A 59 -10.42 17.00 2.62
C GLU A 59 -10.23 15.53 2.24
N LEU A 60 -9.98 14.70 3.25
CA LEU A 60 -9.94 13.25 3.09
C LEU A 60 -11.34 12.67 3.29
N LYS A 61 -11.93 12.14 2.21
CA LYS A 61 -13.23 11.47 2.24
C LYS A 61 -13.02 9.96 2.21
N THR A 62 -13.54 9.26 3.21
CA THR A 62 -13.64 7.80 3.16
C THR A 62 -14.64 7.39 2.10
N LEU A 63 -14.29 6.36 1.32
CA LEU A 63 -15.22 5.74 0.39
C LEU A 63 -15.87 4.49 0.98
N TYR A 64 -15.50 4.12 2.22
CA TYR A 64 -15.91 2.87 2.87
C TYR A 64 -15.59 1.62 2.04
N GLU A 65 -14.55 1.73 1.20
CA GLU A 65 -14.04 0.66 0.37
C GLU A 65 -12.64 0.29 0.87
N ASN A 66 -12.41 -1.01 1.05
CA ASN A 66 -11.14 -1.55 1.49
C ASN A 66 -10.92 -2.94 0.89
N TRP A 67 -9.73 -3.46 1.12
CA TRP A 67 -9.42 -4.87 0.93
C TRP A 67 -8.63 -5.38 2.13
N PHE A 68 -8.70 -6.68 2.36
CA PHE A 68 -7.91 -7.35 3.38
C PHE A 68 -7.44 -8.71 2.87
N CYS A 69 -6.35 -9.18 3.45
CA CYS A 69 -5.73 -10.45 3.14
C CYS A 69 -5.22 -11.07 4.45
N ASP A 70 -6.02 -12.00 4.99
CA ASP A 70 -5.65 -12.73 6.20
C ASP A 70 -4.64 -13.84 5.90
N PRO A 71 -3.69 -14.11 6.81
CA PRO A 71 -2.85 -15.29 6.74
C PRO A 71 -3.67 -16.60 6.77
N ARG A 72 -3.25 -17.57 5.97
CA ARG A 72 -3.79 -18.94 5.97
C ARG A 72 -3.00 -19.80 6.94
N SER A 73 -3.66 -20.76 7.58
CA SER A 73 -3.01 -21.66 8.56
C SER A 73 -1.85 -22.48 8.00
N ASN A 74 -1.84 -22.73 6.68
CA ASN A 74 -0.92 -23.65 6.03
C ASN A 74 0.07 -22.94 5.11
N GLU A 75 0.17 -21.61 5.18
CA GLU A 75 1.13 -20.86 4.37
C GLU A 75 2.30 -20.34 5.21
N THR A 76 3.48 -20.31 4.61
CA THR A 76 4.65 -19.64 5.16
C THR A 76 4.50 -18.13 5.07
N ILE A 77 5.29 -17.38 5.84
CA ILE A 77 5.33 -15.92 5.79
C ILE A 77 5.61 -15.42 4.36
N LYS A 78 6.50 -16.08 3.61
CA LYS A 78 6.79 -15.69 2.22
C LYS A 78 5.63 -15.95 1.27
N GLU A 79 4.93 -17.07 1.43
CA GLU A 79 3.73 -17.37 0.64
C GLU A 79 2.62 -16.38 0.94
N TYR A 80 2.42 -16.03 2.22
CA TYR A 80 1.52 -14.96 2.63
C TYR A 80 1.89 -13.62 1.99
N ASN A 81 3.16 -13.22 2.09
CA ASN A 81 3.62 -11.94 1.56
C ASN A 81 3.42 -11.84 0.04
N LEU A 82 3.80 -12.89 -0.70
CA LEU A 82 3.56 -12.95 -2.13
C LEU A 82 2.06 -12.86 -2.46
N ARG A 83 1.23 -13.69 -1.83
CA ARG A 83 -0.21 -13.73 -2.09
C ARG A 83 -0.88 -12.39 -1.76
N SER A 84 -0.54 -11.81 -0.62
CA SER A 84 -1.12 -10.55 -0.16
C SER A 84 -0.74 -9.36 -1.05
N LEU A 85 0.49 -9.30 -1.57
CA LEU A 85 0.88 -8.33 -2.59
C LEU A 85 0.11 -8.50 -3.90
N LEU A 86 -0.11 -9.74 -4.35
CA LEU A 86 -0.88 -10.02 -5.55
C LEU A 86 -2.37 -9.65 -5.38
N GLU A 87 -2.96 -9.90 -4.21
CA GLU A 87 -4.34 -9.49 -3.91
C GLU A 87 -4.47 -7.97 -3.90
N ALA A 88 -3.55 -7.25 -3.23
CA ALA A 88 -3.53 -5.79 -3.24
C ALA A 88 -3.40 -5.23 -4.66
N LYS A 89 -2.48 -5.79 -5.46
CA LYS A 89 -2.27 -5.38 -6.85
C LYS A 89 -3.53 -5.61 -7.68
N ARG A 90 -4.13 -6.80 -7.58
CA ARG A 90 -5.38 -7.15 -8.28
C ARG A 90 -6.52 -6.21 -7.89
N TYR A 91 -6.67 -5.89 -6.61
CA TYR A 91 -7.69 -4.95 -6.14
C TYR A 91 -7.51 -3.58 -6.80
N ILE A 92 -6.30 -3.01 -6.71
CA ILE A 92 -6.00 -1.66 -7.22
C ILE A 92 -6.10 -1.59 -8.74
N GLU A 93 -5.64 -2.61 -9.47
CA GLU A 93 -5.79 -2.70 -10.93
C GLU A 93 -7.26 -2.65 -11.35
N ASN A 94 -8.12 -3.42 -10.66
CA ASN A 94 -9.55 -3.51 -10.95
C ASN A 94 -10.38 -2.33 -10.42
N TYR A 95 -9.79 -1.49 -9.55
CA TYR A 95 -10.48 -0.32 -9.01
C TYR A 95 -10.66 0.76 -10.09
N ASN A 96 -11.87 0.85 -10.65
CA ASN A 96 -12.17 1.63 -11.86
C ASN A 96 -13.15 2.81 -11.62
N ILE A 97 -13.36 3.21 -10.36
CA ILE A 97 -14.20 4.36 -10.04
C ILE A 97 -13.57 5.63 -10.65
N LYS A 98 -14.31 6.28 -11.54
CA LYS A 98 -13.93 7.54 -12.20
C LYS A 98 -14.14 8.74 -11.25
N LYS A 99 -13.44 8.74 -10.13
CA LYS A 99 -13.24 9.94 -9.31
C LYS A 99 -11.81 10.40 -9.49
N ASN A 100 -11.63 11.71 -9.57
CA ASN A 100 -10.29 12.27 -9.49
C ASN A 100 -9.79 12.08 -8.05
N ASN A 101 -8.46 11.98 -7.89
CA ASN A 101 -7.79 11.96 -6.58
C ASN A 101 -8.14 10.77 -5.67
N ILE A 102 -8.38 9.60 -6.25
CA ILE A 102 -8.41 8.34 -5.50
C ILE A 102 -7.00 8.01 -5.00
N ILE A 103 -6.90 7.69 -3.71
CA ILE A 103 -5.68 7.27 -3.05
C ILE A 103 -5.93 6.01 -2.24
N PHE A 104 -4.91 5.16 -2.14
CA PHE A 104 -4.94 3.88 -1.44
C PHE A 104 -3.95 3.93 -0.30
N SER A 105 -4.42 3.67 0.93
CA SER A 105 -3.54 3.40 2.06
C SER A 105 -3.18 1.92 2.10
N PHE A 106 -2.15 1.57 2.86
CA PHE A 106 -1.66 0.21 2.97
C PHE A 106 -1.38 -0.14 4.43
N VAL A 107 -1.92 -1.28 4.85
CA VAL A 107 -1.55 -1.94 6.11
C VAL A 107 -0.51 -3.00 5.78
N PHE A 108 0.74 -2.74 6.15
CA PHE A 108 1.83 -3.68 5.91
C PHE A 108 1.92 -4.74 7.01
N SER A 109 2.30 -5.94 6.61
CA SER A 109 2.47 -7.09 7.52
C SER A 109 3.65 -6.96 8.50
N ASP A 110 4.56 -6.02 8.25
CA ASP A 110 5.74 -5.73 9.07
C ASP A 110 6.16 -4.26 8.84
N TYR A 111 7.16 -3.77 9.56
CA TYR A 111 7.69 -2.44 9.36
C TYR A 111 8.40 -2.31 8.01
N LEU A 112 8.05 -1.25 7.29
CA LEU A 112 8.82 -0.74 6.18
C LEU A 112 10.06 -0.03 6.72
N LEU A 113 11.23 -0.59 6.42
CA LEU A 113 12.50 0.09 6.67
C LEU A 113 12.80 0.98 5.47
N PHE A 114 13.15 2.24 5.72
CA PHE A 114 13.55 3.19 4.69
C PHE A 114 15.07 3.29 4.68
N GLU A 115 15.69 3.59 3.53
CA GLU A 115 17.11 3.95 3.54
C GLU A 115 17.27 5.30 4.24
N ASP A 116 18.06 5.35 5.32
CA ASP A 116 18.46 6.60 5.96
C ASP A 116 19.21 7.51 4.96
N GLU A 117 19.11 8.83 5.17
CA GLU A 117 19.97 9.80 4.49
C GLU A 117 21.43 9.56 4.91
N LYS A 118 22.28 9.23 3.94
CA LYS A 118 23.72 9.45 4.05
C LYS A 118 24.04 10.84 3.54
#